data_AF-A0A926AT45-F1
#
_entry.id   AF-A0A926AT45-F1
#
_cell.length_a   1.000
_cell.length_b   1.000
_cell.length_c   1.000
_cell.angle_alpha   90.00
_cell.angle_beta   90.00
_cell.angle_gamma   90.00
#
_symmetry.space_group_name_H-M   'P 1'
#
loop_
_entity.id
_entity.type
_entity.pdbx_description
1 polymer ?
#
loop_
_entity_poly.entity_id
_entity_poly.type
_entity_poly.pdbx_seq_one_letter_code
_entity_poly.pdbx_strand_id
1 'polypeptide(L)'
;METQRRWPVRRIVGAVAVLSFILWRVSVLFVGSKLEIGPETTFVNGPLTADGRIDYETALHERFSQGITPDNNAAVLINRAFGPAVISPPLRARYFERLGIEQLPERGDYVVNHAAFAQQKLGGVPDVAERQEAIFNELGRAQRRPWTKDECPLAAEWLAANEKPLKLIEEATK
;
A
#
# COMPACT_ATOMS: atom_id res chain seq x y z
N MET A 1 -25.63 -73.61 9.88
CA MET A 1 -24.80 -72.41 10.14
C MET A 1 -24.69 -71.62 8.85
N GLU A 2 -25.47 -70.53 8.74
CA GLU A 2 -25.56 -69.65 7.57
C GLU A 2 -24.45 -68.59 7.58
N THR A 3 -23.47 -68.67 6.67
CA THR A 3 -22.47 -67.60 6.50
C THR A 3 -21.89 -67.53 5.08
N GLN A 4 -22.71 -67.36 4.03
CA GLN A 4 -22.16 -67.08 2.68
C GLN A 4 -22.83 -65.98 1.86
N ARG A 5 -23.96 -65.37 2.29
CA ARG A 5 -24.70 -64.39 1.46
C ARG A 5 -24.53 -62.90 1.84
N ARG A 6 -23.59 -62.55 2.74
CA ARG A 6 -23.39 -61.14 3.19
C ARG A 6 -22.24 -60.41 2.50
N TRP A 7 -21.38 -61.12 1.77
CA TRP A 7 -20.18 -60.57 1.13
C TRP A 7 -20.42 -59.72 -0.13
N PRO A 8 -21.31 -60.10 -1.08
CA PRO A 8 -21.56 -59.28 -2.26
C PRO A 8 -22.33 -58.00 -1.91
N VAL A 9 -23.25 -58.06 -0.94
CA VAL A 9 -24.03 -56.90 -0.49
C VAL A 9 -23.10 -55.83 0.13
N ARG A 10 -22.11 -56.23 0.93
CA ARG A 10 -21.13 -55.29 1.50
C ARG A 10 -20.27 -54.60 0.44
N ARG A 11 -19.89 -55.31 -0.63
CA ARG A 11 -19.13 -54.73 -1.75
C ARG A 11 -19.97 -53.77 -2.58
N ILE A 12 -21.23 -54.09 -2.81
CA ILE A 12 -22.18 -53.21 -3.51
C ILE A 12 -22.41 -51.93 -2.69
N VAL A 13 -22.67 -52.06 -1.39
CA VAL A 13 -22.84 -50.91 -0.49
C VAL A 13 -21.58 -50.04 -0.46
N GLY A 14 -20.39 -50.66 -0.37
CA GLY A 14 -19.12 -49.93 -0.43
C GLY A 14 -18.91 -49.19 -1.77
N ALA A 15 -19.21 -49.83 -2.89
CA ALA A 15 -19.09 -49.22 -4.22
C ALA A 15 -20.07 -48.04 -4.39
N VAL A 16 -21.31 -48.17 -3.91
CA VAL A 16 -22.30 -47.09 -3.94
C VAL A 16 -21.87 -45.92 -3.06
N ALA A 17 -21.30 -46.18 -1.87
CA ALA A 17 -20.79 -45.12 -0.99
C ALA A 17 -19.63 -44.35 -1.64
N VAL A 18 -18.69 -45.05 -2.27
CA VAL A 18 -17.57 -44.42 -3.00
C VAL A 18 -18.07 -43.61 -4.19
N LEU A 19 -19.00 -44.17 -4.99
CA LEU A 19 -19.58 -43.46 -6.12
C LEU A 19 -20.34 -42.20 -5.67
N SER A 20 -21.11 -42.30 -4.59
CA SER A 20 -21.83 -41.17 -4.01
C SER A 20 -20.88 -40.08 -3.51
N PHE A 21 -19.77 -40.46 -2.88
CA PHE A 21 -18.73 -39.53 -2.45
C PHE A 21 -18.04 -38.85 -3.65
N ILE A 22 -17.76 -39.60 -4.73
CA ILE A 22 -17.18 -39.04 -5.96
C ILE A 22 -18.16 -38.06 -6.60
N LEU A 23 -19.43 -38.43 -6.74
CA LEU A 23 -20.47 -37.56 -7.32
C LEU A 23 -20.67 -36.29 -6.48
N TRP A 24 -20.67 -36.40 -5.16
CA TRP A 24 -20.70 -35.23 -4.26
C TRP A 24 -19.44 -34.36 -4.39
N ARG A 25 -18.25 -34.95 -4.50
CA ARG A 25 -17.00 -34.18 -4.70
C ARG A 25 -16.98 -33.48 -6.05
N VAL A 26 -17.44 -34.15 -7.10
CA VAL A 26 -17.54 -33.58 -8.44
C VAL A 26 -18.59 -32.47 -8.48
N SER A 27 -19.73 -32.61 -7.80
CA SER A 27 -20.74 -31.55 -7.77
C SER A 27 -20.24 -30.27 -7.10
N VAL A 28 -19.40 -30.37 -6.06
CA VAL A 28 -18.75 -29.20 -5.43
C VAL A 28 -17.85 -28.44 -6.40
N LEU A 29 -17.23 -29.11 -7.39
CA LEU A 29 -16.44 -28.43 -8.44
C LEU A 29 -17.31 -27.62 -9.41
N PHE A 30 -18.61 -27.91 -9.47
CA PHE A 30 -19.58 -27.22 -10.32
C PHE A 30 -20.45 -26.20 -9.57
N VAL A 31 -20.30 -26.08 -8.24
CA VAL A 31 -20.91 -24.97 -7.49
C VAL A 31 -20.10 -23.72 -7.83
N GLY A 32 -20.60 -22.94 -8.79
CA GLY A 32 -19.98 -21.69 -9.18
C GLY A 32 -19.96 -20.71 -8.01
N SER A 33 -18.78 -20.41 -7.49
CA SER A 33 -18.56 -19.37 -6.48
C SER A 33 -18.55 -17.98 -7.13
N LYS A 34 -19.59 -17.64 -7.89
CA LYS A 34 -19.79 -16.25 -8.31
C LYS A 34 -20.19 -15.48 -7.07
N LEU A 35 -19.33 -14.55 -6.65
CA LEU A 35 -19.67 -13.60 -5.60
C LEU A 35 -20.83 -12.73 -6.13
N GLU A 36 -22.02 -12.89 -5.57
CA GLU A 36 -23.12 -11.97 -5.85
C GLU A 36 -22.80 -10.64 -5.18
N ILE A 37 -22.67 -9.59 -6.00
CA ILE A 37 -22.42 -8.23 -5.53
C ILE A 37 -23.76 -7.66 -5.05
N GLY A 38 -23.82 -7.31 -3.77
CA GLY A 38 -24.94 -6.58 -3.19
C GLY A 38 -24.58 -6.03 -1.81
N PRO A 39 -25.44 -5.22 -1.18
CA PRO A 39 -25.17 -4.61 0.13
C PRO A 39 -24.78 -5.62 1.22
N GLU A 40 -25.27 -6.86 1.08
CA GLU A 40 -25.01 -7.98 1.98
C GLU A 40 -23.56 -8.52 1.88
N THR A 41 -22.86 -8.25 0.77
CA THR A 41 -21.53 -8.83 0.45
C THR A 41 -20.46 -7.77 0.15
N THR A 42 -20.85 -6.58 -0.33
CA THR A 42 -19.97 -5.43 -0.53
C THR A 42 -20.75 -4.11 -0.57
N PHE A 43 -20.18 -3.05 -0.01
CA PHE A 43 -20.79 -1.72 0.02
C PHE A 43 -20.67 -0.96 -1.32
N VAL A 44 -19.76 -1.42 -2.20
CA VAL A 44 -19.50 -0.81 -3.51
C VAL A 44 -20.06 -1.73 -4.58
N ASN A 45 -20.96 -1.20 -5.41
CA ASN A 45 -21.69 -1.96 -6.42
C ASN A 45 -21.12 -1.81 -7.84
N GLY A 46 -20.10 -0.97 -8.03
CA GLY A 46 -19.43 -0.74 -9.31
C GLY A 46 -18.44 0.44 -9.25
N PRO A 47 -17.72 0.73 -10.35
CA PRO A 47 -17.76 0.04 -11.64
C PRO A 47 -17.16 -1.38 -11.61
N LEU A 48 -17.39 -2.16 -12.66
CA LEU A 48 -16.84 -3.52 -12.79
C LEU A 48 -15.65 -3.55 -13.75
N THR A 49 -14.66 -4.38 -13.43
CA THR A 49 -13.59 -4.77 -14.34
C THR A 49 -14.12 -5.67 -15.45
N ALA A 50 -13.31 -5.89 -16.50
CA ALA A 50 -13.66 -6.76 -17.63
C ALA A 50 -13.94 -8.23 -17.23
N ASP A 51 -13.37 -8.70 -16.10
CA ASP A 51 -13.63 -10.03 -15.54
C ASP A 51 -14.81 -10.05 -14.55
N GLY A 52 -15.57 -8.96 -14.43
CA GLY A 52 -16.80 -8.87 -13.64
C GLY A 52 -16.58 -8.68 -12.14
N ARG A 53 -15.38 -8.28 -11.71
CA ARG A 53 -15.09 -7.91 -10.31
C ARG A 53 -15.31 -6.43 -10.10
N ILE A 54 -15.41 -6.00 -8.84
CA ILE A 54 -15.48 -4.57 -8.51
C ILE A 54 -14.13 -3.91 -8.80
N ASP A 55 -14.15 -2.85 -9.61
CA ASP A 55 -13.04 -1.92 -9.80
C ASP A 55 -13.07 -0.89 -8.67
N TYR A 56 -12.49 -1.29 -7.53
CA TYR A 56 -12.37 -0.42 -6.37
C TYR A 56 -11.51 0.82 -6.64
N GLU A 57 -10.54 0.74 -7.55
CA GLU A 57 -9.66 1.87 -7.85
C GLU A 57 -10.46 3.02 -8.45
N THR A 58 -11.27 2.71 -9.47
CA THR A 58 -12.15 3.68 -10.11
C THR A 58 -13.27 4.11 -9.17
N ALA A 59 -13.91 3.19 -8.44
CA ALA A 59 -14.99 3.52 -7.51
C ALA A 59 -14.55 4.51 -6.42
N LEU A 60 -13.38 4.28 -5.82
CA LEU A 60 -12.84 5.15 -4.78
C LEU A 60 -12.41 6.50 -5.37
N HIS A 61 -11.79 6.49 -6.55
CA HIS A 61 -11.39 7.73 -7.21
C HIS A 61 -12.62 8.61 -7.51
N GLU A 62 -13.65 8.08 -8.17
CA GLU A 62 -14.89 8.81 -8.49
C GLU A 62 -15.61 9.35 -7.26
N ARG A 63 -15.55 8.62 -6.14
CA ARG A 63 -16.17 9.04 -4.88
C ARG A 63 -15.36 10.13 -4.17
N PHE A 64 -14.04 9.98 -4.08
CA PHE A 64 -13.18 10.85 -3.27
C PHE A 64 -12.57 12.01 -4.05
N SER A 65 -12.66 12.03 -5.38
CA SER A 65 -12.20 13.15 -6.21
C SER A 65 -13.25 14.26 -6.39
N GLN A 66 -14.48 14.07 -5.92
CA GLN A 66 -15.57 15.04 -6.10
C GLN A 66 -15.22 16.38 -5.45
N GLY A 67 -15.19 17.45 -6.25
CA GLY A 67 -14.84 18.80 -5.79
C GLY A 67 -13.35 18.99 -5.51
N ILE A 68 -12.51 17.98 -5.75
CA ILE A 68 -11.06 18.07 -5.61
C ILE A 68 -10.46 18.58 -6.92
N THR A 69 -9.71 19.67 -6.82
CA THR A 69 -8.97 20.32 -7.89
C THR A 69 -7.48 20.29 -7.55
N PRO A 70 -6.56 20.51 -8.51
CA PRO A 70 -5.14 20.60 -8.19
C PRO A 70 -4.81 21.63 -7.09
N ASP A 71 -5.57 22.71 -7.01
CA ASP A 71 -5.34 23.82 -6.08
C ASP A 71 -5.76 23.52 -4.64
N ASN A 72 -6.78 22.67 -4.44
CA ASN A 72 -7.26 22.29 -3.10
C ASN A 72 -6.80 20.89 -2.66
N ASN A 73 -5.93 20.25 -3.43
CA ASN A 73 -5.47 18.90 -3.18
C ASN A 73 -4.10 18.88 -2.52
N ALA A 74 -4.05 18.59 -1.23
CA ALA A 74 -2.82 18.45 -0.45
C ALA A 74 -1.80 17.47 -1.10
N ALA A 75 -2.26 16.47 -1.84
CA ALA A 75 -1.38 15.53 -2.54
C ALA A 75 -0.47 16.24 -3.56
N VAL A 76 -0.90 17.35 -4.17
CA VAL A 76 -0.06 18.14 -5.10
C VAL A 76 1.15 18.72 -4.36
N LEU A 77 0.94 19.33 -3.19
CA LEU A 77 2.01 19.90 -2.38
C LEU A 77 2.93 18.82 -1.80
N ILE A 78 2.37 17.70 -1.33
CA ILE A 78 3.13 16.55 -0.85
C ILE A 78 4.03 16.00 -1.97
N ASN A 79 3.51 15.83 -3.19
CA ASN A 79 4.33 15.36 -4.30
C ASN A 79 5.40 16.37 -4.71
N ARG A 80 5.13 17.68 -4.66
CA ARG A 80 6.15 18.72 -4.88
C ARG A 80 7.25 18.70 -3.83
N ALA A 81 6.94 18.29 -2.59
CA ALA A 81 7.92 18.17 -1.52
C ALA A 81 8.80 16.91 -1.63
N PHE A 82 8.21 15.76 -1.98
CA PHE A 82 8.94 14.48 -2.01
C PHE A 82 9.49 14.11 -3.39
N GLY A 83 8.95 14.68 -4.46
CA GLY A 83 9.31 14.37 -5.84
C GLY A 83 8.67 13.09 -6.38
N PRO A 84 8.87 12.78 -7.68
CA PRO A 84 8.21 11.65 -8.36
C PRO A 84 8.77 10.28 -7.93
N ALA A 85 9.90 10.24 -7.23
CA ALA A 85 10.59 9.02 -6.83
C ALA A 85 9.77 8.15 -5.86
N VAL A 86 8.85 8.75 -5.09
CA VAL A 86 7.96 8.02 -4.17
C VAL A 86 6.84 7.27 -4.89
N ILE A 87 6.61 7.56 -6.17
CA ILE A 87 5.63 6.86 -7.01
C ILE A 87 6.37 5.84 -7.87
N SER A 88 5.82 4.62 -7.95
CA SER A 88 6.40 3.57 -8.80
C SER A 88 6.40 4.01 -10.28
N PRO A 89 7.49 3.79 -11.04
CA PRO A 89 7.60 4.26 -12.42
C PRO A 89 6.41 3.89 -13.33
N PRO A 90 5.83 2.66 -13.27
CA PRO A 90 4.70 2.29 -14.12
C PRO A 90 3.42 3.10 -13.84
N LEU A 91 3.29 3.68 -12.65
CA LEU A 91 2.09 4.40 -12.22
C LEU A 91 2.21 5.93 -12.37
N ARG A 92 3.43 6.47 -12.55
CA ARG A 92 3.70 7.92 -12.50
C ARG A 92 2.81 8.74 -13.43
N ALA A 93 2.74 8.36 -14.70
CA ALA A 93 1.96 9.11 -15.69
C ALA A 93 0.48 9.21 -15.29
N ARG A 94 -0.15 8.05 -15.01
CA ARG A 94 -1.55 7.96 -14.56
C ARG A 94 -1.77 8.69 -13.24
N TYR A 95 -0.80 8.65 -12.32
CA TYR A 95 -0.91 9.31 -11.02
C TYR A 95 -0.91 10.84 -11.16
N PHE A 96 0.03 11.41 -11.92
CA PHE A 96 0.09 12.86 -12.15
C PHE A 96 -1.08 13.37 -13.01
N GLU A 97 -1.54 12.58 -13.98
CA GLU A 97 -2.77 12.84 -14.73
C GLU A 97 -3.97 12.97 -13.79
N ARG A 98 -4.15 12.04 -12.84
CA ARG A 98 -5.24 12.09 -11.85
C ARG A 98 -5.10 13.23 -10.84
N LEU A 99 -3.89 13.71 -10.59
CA LEU A 99 -3.67 14.91 -9.79
C LEU A 99 -3.94 16.20 -10.58
N GLY A 100 -4.06 16.12 -11.91
CA GLY A 100 -4.26 17.27 -12.79
C GLY A 100 -3.04 18.19 -12.87
N ILE A 101 -1.83 17.65 -12.71
CA ILE A 101 -0.57 18.42 -12.79
C ILE A 101 0.42 17.75 -13.75
N GLU A 102 1.37 18.53 -14.26
CA GLU A 102 2.49 17.99 -15.02
C GLU A 102 3.37 17.09 -14.15
N GLN A 103 3.99 16.10 -14.79
CA GLN A 103 4.94 15.23 -14.12
C GLN A 103 6.12 16.05 -13.58
N LEU A 104 6.39 15.86 -12.29
CA LEU A 104 7.49 16.55 -11.63
C LEU A 104 8.86 16.05 -12.15
N PRO A 105 9.88 16.93 -12.19
CA PRO A 105 11.23 16.53 -12.56
C PRO A 105 11.79 15.44 -11.64
N GLU A 106 12.61 14.53 -12.17
CA GLU A 106 13.26 13.47 -11.36
C GLU A 106 14.23 14.04 -10.31
N ARG A 107 14.74 15.26 -10.51
CA ARG A 107 15.61 15.98 -9.56
C ARG A 107 15.01 17.35 -9.24
N GLY A 108 15.01 17.71 -7.96
CA GLY A 108 14.51 18.99 -7.47
C GLY A 108 14.87 19.19 -5.99
N ASP A 109 14.42 20.30 -5.41
CA ASP A 109 14.57 20.64 -3.99
C ASP A 109 13.61 19.78 -3.12
N TYR A 110 13.76 18.46 -3.21
CA TYR A 110 12.91 17.49 -2.51
C TYR A 110 13.44 17.12 -1.13
N VAL A 111 12.62 16.45 -0.34
CA VAL A 111 13.01 15.92 0.97
C VAL A 111 14.25 15.02 0.85
N VAL A 112 15.32 15.40 1.54
CA VAL A 112 16.49 14.56 1.76
C VAL A 112 16.15 13.58 2.88
N ASN A 113 15.99 12.30 2.55
CA ASN A 113 15.71 11.28 3.57
C ASN A 113 16.88 11.10 4.55
N HIS A 114 16.59 10.52 5.72
CA HIS A 114 17.57 10.36 6.80
C HIS A 114 18.82 9.56 6.39
N ALA A 115 18.67 8.55 5.54
CA ALA A 115 19.79 7.72 5.07
C ALA A 115 20.73 8.51 4.14
N ALA A 116 20.18 9.29 3.22
CA ALA A 116 20.95 10.15 2.33
C ALA A 116 21.68 11.26 3.11
N PHE A 117 20.98 11.86 4.09
CA PHE A 117 21.57 12.83 5.00
C PHE A 117 22.70 12.22 5.84
N ALA A 118 22.51 11.01 6.38
CA ALA A 118 23.53 10.26 7.10
C ALA A 118 24.77 10.03 6.27
N GLN A 119 24.59 9.61 5.02
CA GLN A 119 25.70 9.39 4.11
C GLN A 119 26.46 10.70 3.82
N GLN A 120 25.75 11.81 3.63
CA GLN A 120 26.36 13.11 3.36
C GLN A 120 27.16 13.65 4.55
N LYS A 121 26.62 13.53 5.77
CA LYS A 121 27.18 14.16 6.98
C LYS A 121 28.18 13.28 7.70
N LEU A 122 27.95 11.96 7.71
CA LEU A 122 28.73 11.01 8.49
C LEU A 122 29.57 10.09 7.60
N GLY A 123 29.63 10.29 6.29
CA GLY A 123 30.29 9.38 5.35
C GLY A 123 31.77 9.06 5.63
N GLY A 124 32.44 9.83 6.50
CA GLY A 124 33.79 9.53 7.01
C GLY A 124 33.84 8.48 8.12
N VAL A 125 32.72 8.17 8.77
CA VAL A 125 32.59 7.04 9.71
C VAL A 125 32.52 5.76 8.87
N PRO A 126 33.43 4.78 9.02
CA PRO A 126 33.46 3.61 8.13
C PRO A 126 32.21 2.73 8.22
N ASP A 127 31.67 2.52 9.42
CA ASP A 127 30.54 1.64 9.65
C ASP A 127 29.20 2.31 9.31
N VAL A 128 28.43 1.70 8.41
CA VAL A 128 27.10 2.17 8.00
C VAL A 128 26.11 2.11 9.18
N ALA A 129 26.21 1.08 10.02
CA ALA A 129 25.30 0.88 11.15
C ALA A 129 25.49 2.01 12.18
N GLU A 130 26.74 2.34 12.51
CA GLU A 130 27.09 3.44 13.40
C GLU A 130 26.58 4.79 12.87
N ARG A 131 26.72 5.05 11.56
CA ARG A 131 26.16 6.27 10.93
C ARG A 131 24.66 6.37 11.07
N GLN A 132 23.96 5.28 10.80
CA GLN A 132 22.50 5.23 10.88
C GLN A 132 22.06 5.39 12.33
N GLU A 133 22.70 4.68 13.25
CA GLU A 133 22.38 4.72 14.68
C GLU A 133 22.52 6.13 15.26
N ALA A 134 23.59 6.87 14.92
CA ALA A 134 23.77 8.25 15.38
C ALA A 134 22.58 9.15 15.03
N ILE A 135 22.10 9.07 13.78
CA ILE A 135 20.96 9.86 13.32
C ILE A 135 19.64 9.35 13.89
N PHE A 136 19.42 8.04 13.92
CA PHE A 136 18.21 7.47 14.51
C PHE A 136 18.08 7.80 16.01
N ASN A 137 19.20 7.82 16.74
CA ASN A 137 19.20 8.19 18.16
C ASN A 137 18.83 9.66 18.35
N GLU A 138 19.39 10.58 17.57
CA GLU A 138 19.02 12.00 17.66
C GLU A 138 17.57 12.26 17.24
N LEU A 139 17.14 11.73 16.10
CA LEU A 139 15.77 11.88 15.62
C LEU A 139 14.77 11.22 16.58
N GLY A 140 15.12 10.06 17.15
CA GLY A 140 14.32 9.39 18.15
C GLY A 140 14.15 10.21 19.43
N ARG A 141 15.19 10.96 19.86
CA ARG A 141 15.06 11.94 20.95
C ARG A 141 14.17 13.11 20.54
N ALA A 142 14.40 13.64 19.34
CA ALA A 142 13.67 14.79 18.81
C ALA A 142 12.16 14.55 18.63
N GLN A 143 11.74 13.30 18.38
CA GLN A 143 10.33 12.92 18.26
C GLN A 143 9.62 12.69 19.59
N ARG A 144 10.35 12.46 20.69
CA ARG A 144 9.78 12.07 21.99
C ARG A 144 9.56 13.23 22.96
N ARG A 145 10.32 14.31 22.82
CA ARG A 145 10.23 15.49 23.69
C ARG A 145 10.70 16.75 22.95
N PRO A 146 10.32 17.95 23.41
CA PRO A 146 10.99 19.17 22.99
C PRO A 146 12.50 19.10 23.22
N TRP A 147 13.25 19.72 22.31
CA TRP A 147 14.71 19.67 22.25
C TRP A 147 15.25 21.02 21.75
N THR A 148 16.50 21.30 22.11
CA THR A 148 17.28 22.44 21.62
C THR A 148 18.28 22.02 20.55
N LYS A 149 18.74 22.95 19.71
CA LYS A 149 19.73 22.67 18.66
C LYS A 149 20.98 21.98 19.20
N ASP A 150 21.41 22.31 20.41
CA ASP A 150 22.60 21.73 21.03
C ASP A 150 22.37 20.28 21.53
N GLU A 151 21.12 19.90 21.83
CA GLU A 151 20.77 18.53 22.23
C GLU A 151 20.62 17.56 21.04
N CYS A 152 20.21 18.07 19.87
CA CYS A 152 19.98 17.29 18.65
C CYS A 152 20.49 18.03 17.40
N PRO A 153 21.82 18.23 17.28
CA PRO A 153 22.42 19.00 16.19
C PRO A 153 22.16 18.39 14.81
N LEU A 154 22.20 17.06 14.66
CA LEU A 154 21.95 16.39 13.37
C LEU A 154 20.49 16.54 12.95
N ALA A 155 19.56 16.48 13.90
CA ALA A 155 18.14 16.73 13.63
C ALA A 155 17.91 18.19 13.20
N ALA A 156 18.55 19.15 13.86
CA ALA A 156 18.46 20.57 13.50
C ALA A 156 19.01 20.84 12.09
N GLU A 157 20.16 20.27 11.76
CA GLU A 157 20.75 20.38 10.42
C GLU A 157 19.92 19.69 9.34
N TRP A 158 19.32 18.54 9.65
CA TRP A 158 18.42 17.85 8.74
C TRP A 158 17.15 18.66 8.45
N LEU A 159 16.57 19.29 9.48
CA LEU A 159 15.42 20.19 9.30
C LEU A 159 15.80 21.42 8.46
N ALA A 160 16.97 22.01 8.71
CA ALA A 160 17.47 23.13 7.92
C ALA A 160 17.69 22.75 6.44
N ALA A 161 18.25 21.56 6.18
CA ALA A 161 18.43 21.04 4.82
C ALA A 161 17.09 20.79 4.09
N ASN A 162 16.00 20.58 4.84
CA ASN A 162 14.67 20.29 4.32
C ASN A 162 13.70 21.46 4.46
N GLU A 163 14.16 22.68 4.79
CA GLU A 163 13.26 23.80 5.07
C GLU A 163 12.27 24.08 3.92
N LYS A 164 12.75 24.08 2.67
CA LYS A 164 11.91 24.32 1.49
C LYS A 164 10.81 23.26 1.32
N PRO A 165 11.13 21.95 1.19
CA PRO A 165 10.09 20.94 1.05
C PRO A 165 9.19 20.83 2.30
N LEU A 166 9.70 21.10 3.50
CA LEU A 166 8.87 21.07 4.72
C LEU A 166 7.85 22.22 4.76
N LYS A 167 8.15 23.39 4.21
CA LYS A 167 7.14 24.47 4.04
C LYS A 167 5.99 24.04 3.14
N LEU A 168 6.25 23.23 2.11
CA LEU A 168 5.19 22.65 1.28
C LEU A 168 4.33 21.67 2.07
N ILE A 169 4.93 20.88 2.96
CA ILE A 169 4.19 19.97 3.86
C ILE A 169 3.36 20.76 4.86
N GLU A 170 3.92 21.82 5.47
CA GLU A 170 3.17 22.71 6.36
C GLU A 170 1.93 23.28 5.66
N GLU A 171 2.10 23.81 4.44
CA GLU A 171 0.99 24.32 3.65
C GLU A 171 -0.04 23.24 3.31
N ALA A 172 0.38 22.00 3.06
CA ALA A 172 -0.51 20.87 2.78
C ALA A 172 -1.39 20.44 3.97
N THR A 173 -1.09 20.91 5.18
CA THR A 173 -1.86 20.58 6.40
C THR A 173 -2.88 21.64 6.82
N LYS A 174 -2.92 22.78 6.13
CA LYS A 174 -3.87 23.86 6.38
C LYS A 174 -5.21 23.59 5.69
#